data_AF-A0A935YG96-F1
#
_entry.id   AF-A0A935YG96-F1
#
_cell.length_a   1.000
_cell.length_b   1.000
_cell.length_c   1.000
_cell.angle_alpha   90.00
_cell.angle_beta   90.00
_cell.angle_gamma   90.00
#
_symmetry.space_group_name_H-M   'P 1'
#
loop_
_entity.id
_entity.type
_entity.pdbx_description
1 polymer ?
#
loop_
_entity_poly.entity_id
_entity_poly.type
_entity_poly.pdbx_seq_one_letter_code
_entity_poly.pdbx_strand_id
1 'polypeptide(L)'
;MRLWVFLAASCLLLTACMEFRLPTTATALRQGEPVRIGDNTWAAYQRYLETIGTTGQGAFAIASDGKGGSSWVCMAALCTKVNEYPARAIANCEAQNPGYTCVLFAVNRVPKIEFTPPQ
;
A
#
# COMPACT_ATOMS: atom_id res chain seq x y z
N MET A 1 0.73 49.74 -48.00
CA MET A 1 -0.24 48.64 -47.85
C MET A 1 0.48 47.35 -48.27
N ARG A 2 0.71 46.42 -47.32
CA ARG A 2 1.28 45.05 -47.42
C ARG A 2 2.71 44.82 -47.94
N LEU A 3 3.58 44.25 -47.08
CA LEU A 3 4.42 43.02 -47.22
C LEU A 3 5.35 42.96 -45.98
N TRP A 4 5.05 42.27 -44.87
CA TRP A 4 5.32 40.84 -44.57
C TRP A 4 6.69 40.33 -45.05
N VAL A 5 7.69 40.35 -44.15
CA VAL A 5 8.77 39.36 -44.10
C VAL A 5 8.99 38.97 -42.64
N PHE A 6 8.61 37.75 -42.31
CA PHE A 6 9.07 37.03 -41.14
C PHE A 6 10.49 36.54 -41.41
N LEU A 7 11.38 36.60 -40.42
CA LEU A 7 12.42 35.59 -40.29
C LEU A 7 12.48 35.12 -38.83
N ALA A 8 12.15 33.84 -38.70
CA ALA A 8 12.17 33.05 -37.48
C ALA A 8 13.60 32.95 -36.94
N ALA A 9 13.76 33.27 -35.65
CA ALA A 9 14.93 32.86 -34.88
C ALA A 9 14.56 31.57 -34.13
N SER A 10 15.05 30.47 -34.71
CA SER A 10 14.90 29.10 -34.26
C SER A 10 15.55 28.80 -32.92
N CYS A 11 14.95 27.83 -32.23
CA CYS A 11 15.54 26.80 -31.37
C CYS A 11 16.58 27.20 -30.31
N LEU A 12 16.22 26.99 -29.04
CA LEU A 12 17.01 26.22 -28.06
C LEU A 12 16.16 26.06 -26.78
N LEU A 13 15.02 25.37 -26.87
CA LEU A 13 14.37 24.84 -25.68
C LEU A 13 14.91 23.42 -25.48
N LEU A 14 15.88 23.30 -24.58
CA LEU A 14 16.35 22.06 -24.02
C LEU A 14 15.16 21.30 -23.42
N THR A 15 14.57 20.39 -24.20
CA THR A 15 13.72 19.32 -23.69
C THR A 15 14.59 18.39 -22.85
N ALA A 16 14.78 18.76 -21.58
CA ALA A 16 15.12 17.82 -20.54
C ALA A 16 13.89 16.93 -20.32
N CYS A 17 13.76 15.87 -21.11
CA CYS A 17 12.95 14.72 -20.73
C CYS A 17 13.62 14.12 -19.49
N MET A 18 13.28 14.65 -18.32
CA MET A 18 13.61 14.02 -17.06
C MET A 18 12.83 12.70 -17.05
N GLU A 19 13.51 11.62 -17.40
CA GLU A 19 13.04 10.24 -17.22
C GLU A 19 12.75 10.08 -15.73
N PHE A 20 11.51 10.32 -15.33
CA PHE A 20 11.04 9.95 -14.01
C PHE A 20 11.05 8.42 -13.98
N ARG A 21 12.20 7.85 -13.62
CA ARG A 21 12.32 6.44 -13.28
C ARG A 21 11.46 6.24 -12.05
N LEU A 22 10.20 5.86 -12.30
CA LEU A 22 9.38 5.22 -11.30
C LEU A 22 10.25 4.14 -10.65
N PRO A 23 10.36 4.11 -9.32
CA PRO A 23 11.08 3.04 -8.65
C PRO A 23 10.48 1.72 -9.12
N THR A 24 11.31 0.87 -9.72
CA THR A 24 10.97 -0.42 -10.34
C THR A 24 10.31 -1.42 -9.38
N THR A 25 10.08 -1.05 -8.11
CA THR A 25 9.50 -1.89 -7.07
C THR A 25 8.00 -1.68 -6.83
N ALA A 26 7.38 -0.63 -7.40
CA ALA A 26 5.92 -0.49 -7.34
C ALA A 26 5.26 -1.39 -8.40
N THR A 27 5.33 -2.71 -8.21
CA THR A 27 4.31 -3.57 -8.82
C THR A 27 3.03 -3.28 -8.07
N ALA A 28 2.32 -2.24 -8.49
CA ALA A 28 1.00 -1.95 -7.99
C ALA A 28 0.18 -3.24 -8.12
N LEU A 29 -0.45 -3.66 -7.03
CA LEU A 29 -1.37 -4.79 -7.05
C LEU A 29 -2.28 -4.64 -8.26
N ARG A 30 -2.14 -5.55 -9.23
CA ARG A 30 -3.06 -5.58 -10.36
C ARG A 30 -4.42 -5.89 -9.77
N GLN A 31 -5.36 -4.96 -9.92
CA GLN A 31 -6.71 -5.09 -9.40
C GLN A 31 -7.27 -6.45 -9.83
N GLY A 32 -7.56 -7.33 -8.87
CA GLY A 32 -8.11 -8.66 -9.10
C GLY A 32 -7.12 -9.84 -9.07
N GLU A 33 -5.80 -9.61 -9.01
CA GLU A 33 -4.83 -10.71 -8.81
C GLU A 33 -4.65 -10.98 -7.30
N PRO A 34 -4.69 -12.25 -6.85
CA PRO A 34 -4.43 -12.58 -5.45
C PRO A 34 -3.05 -12.11 -5.00
N VAL A 35 -2.98 -11.48 -3.83
CA VAL A 35 -1.67 -11.11 -3.25
C VAL A 35 -0.97 -12.36 -2.74
N ARG A 36 0.24 -12.62 -3.21
CA ARG A 36 1.06 -13.72 -2.68
C ARG A 36 1.77 -13.25 -1.40
N ILE A 37 1.36 -13.81 -0.26
CA ILE A 37 1.87 -13.40 1.05
C ILE A 37 3.14 -14.19 1.37
N GLY A 38 4.23 -13.49 1.68
CA GLY A 38 5.47 -14.13 2.12
C GLY A 38 5.41 -14.62 3.58
N ASP A 39 6.27 -15.58 3.93
CA ASP A 39 6.29 -16.24 5.24
C ASP A 39 6.32 -15.26 6.42
N ASN A 40 7.18 -14.23 6.33
CA ASN A 40 7.32 -13.23 7.40
C ASN A 40 6.05 -12.39 7.59
N THR A 41 5.41 -11.99 6.49
CA THR A 41 4.13 -11.27 6.53
C THR A 41 3.03 -12.15 7.11
N TRP A 42 3.01 -13.42 6.72
CA TRP A 42 2.05 -14.38 7.26
C TRP A 42 2.25 -14.58 8.77
N ALA A 43 3.48 -14.75 9.24
CA ALA A 43 3.79 -14.85 10.67
C ALA A 43 3.42 -13.57 11.44
N ALA A 44 3.56 -12.39 10.83
CA ALA A 44 3.07 -11.14 11.41
C ALA A 44 1.53 -11.10 11.50
N TYR A 45 0.84 -11.59 10.48
CA TYR A 45 -0.62 -11.71 10.49
C TYR A 45 -1.12 -12.69 11.57
N GLN A 46 -0.48 -13.84 11.74
CA GLN A 46 -0.82 -14.79 12.81
C GLN A 46 -0.64 -14.18 14.20
N ARG A 47 0.47 -13.46 14.44
CA ARG A 47 0.69 -12.72 15.70
C ARG A 47 -0.37 -11.66 15.96
N TYR A 48 -0.83 -10.98 14.91
CA TYR A 48 -1.97 -10.06 15.03
C TYR A 48 -3.26 -10.81 15.46
N LEU A 49 -3.56 -11.96 14.85
CA LEU A 49 -4.72 -12.78 15.22
C LEU A 49 -4.66 -13.29 16.66
N GLU A 50 -3.48 -13.66 17.14
CA GLU A 50 -3.22 -14.01 18.53
C GLU A 50 -3.46 -12.82 19.46
N THR A 51 -2.92 -11.65 19.11
CA THR A 51 -3.02 -10.42 19.91
C THR A 51 -4.46 -9.98 20.10
N ILE A 52 -5.28 -10.03 19.04
CA ILE A 52 -6.70 -9.67 19.16
C ILE A 52 -7.52 -10.76 19.87
N GLY A 53 -7.01 -11.99 19.99
CA GLY A 53 -7.77 -13.09 20.58
C GLY A 53 -9.16 -13.25 19.94
N THR A 54 -10.13 -13.72 20.72
CA THR A 54 -11.51 -13.94 20.23
C THR A 54 -12.39 -12.70 20.28
N THR A 55 -12.04 -11.70 21.11
CA THR A 55 -12.90 -10.54 21.43
C THR A 55 -12.28 -9.19 21.06
N GLY A 56 -10.97 -9.14 20.87
CA GLY A 56 -10.27 -7.92 20.48
C GLY A 56 -10.55 -7.55 19.03
N GLN A 57 -10.25 -6.29 18.71
CA GLN A 57 -10.54 -5.72 17.40
C GLN A 57 -9.32 -5.02 16.81
N GLY A 58 -9.27 -4.94 15.49
CA GLY A 58 -8.18 -4.28 14.79
C GLY A 58 -8.25 -4.45 13.28
N ALA A 59 -7.17 -4.06 12.64
CA ALA A 59 -6.95 -4.30 11.22
C ALA A 59 -5.49 -4.65 10.95
N PHE A 60 -5.28 -5.36 9.85
CA PHE A 60 -3.96 -5.72 9.34
C PHE A 60 -3.86 -5.27 7.89
N ALA A 61 -2.75 -4.63 7.54
CA ALA A 61 -2.43 -4.21 6.18
C ALA A 61 -1.15 -4.90 5.71
N ILE A 62 -1.05 -5.13 4.39
CA ILE A 62 0.11 -5.75 3.74
C ILE A 62 0.68 -4.82 2.69
N ALA A 63 2.00 -4.85 2.52
CA ALA A 63 2.68 -4.20 1.42
C ALA A 63 2.26 -4.85 0.09
N SER A 64 2.24 -4.05 -0.98
CA SER A 64 1.84 -4.46 -2.33
C SER A 64 2.68 -5.61 -2.92
N ASP A 65 3.90 -5.82 -2.43
CA ASP A 65 4.76 -6.94 -2.81
C ASP A 65 4.55 -8.21 -1.96
N GLY A 66 3.66 -8.15 -0.95
CA GLY A 66 3.34 -9.23 -0.02
C GLY A 66 4.42 -9.55 1.03
N LYS A 67 5.54 -8.83 1.05
CA LYS A 67 6.71 -9.14 1.90
C LYS A 67 6.77 -8.34 3.19
N GLY A 68 5.90 -7.36 3.34
CA GLY A 68 5.71 -6.59 4.56
C GLY A 68 4.25 -6.53 4.99
N GLY A 69 4.03 -6.22 6.26
CA GLY A 69 2.70 -5.96 6.80
C GLY A 69 2.78 -5.37 8.20
N SER A 70 1.69 -4.70 8.62
CA SER A 70 1.59 -4.13 9.95
C SER A 70 0.14 -4.08 10.40
N SER A 71 -0.05 -4.01 11.72
CA SER A 71 -1.36 -4.01 12.35
C SER A 71 -1.63 -2.73 13.10
N TRP A 72 -2.92 -2.48 13.35
CA TRP A 72 -3.36 -1.65 14.45
C TRP A 72 -4.38 -2.44 15.27
N VAL A 73 -4.18 -2.49 16.59
CA VAL A 73 -5.01 -3.27 17.51
C VAL A 73 -5.59 -2.37 18.58
N CYS A 74 -6.88 -2.58 18.89
CA CYS A 74 -7.54 -2.03 20.05
C CYS A 74 -7.79 -3.17 21.06
N MET A 75 -7.12 -3.09 22.22
CA MET A 75 -7.26 -4.06 23.31
C MET A 75 -8.22 -3.62 24.41
N ALA A 76 -8.82 -2.42 24.31
CA ALA A 76 -9.66 -1.86 25.35
C ALA A 76 -11.11 -2.40 25.28
N ALA A 77 -11.81 -2.44 26.42
CA ALA A 77 -13.24 -2.81 26.47
C ALA A 77 -14.15 -1.87 25.64
N LEU A 78 -13.65 -0.70 25.23
CA LEU A 78 -14.40 0.37 24.55
C LEU A 78 -13.92 0.59 23.10
N CYS A 79 -13.52 -0.48 22.41
CA CYS A 79 -13.24 -0.44 20.98
C CYS A 79 -14.51 -0.11 20.19
N THR A 80 -14.79 1.19 20.01
CA THR A 80 -16.00 1.72 19.37
C THR A 80 -15.74 2.32 17.99
N LYS A 81 -14.47 2.54 17.65
CA LYS A 81 -14.05 3.25 16.44
C LYS A 81 -13.54 2.34 15.33
N VAL A 82 -14.29 1.28 15.03
CA VAL A 82 -13.88 0.24 14.07
C VAL A 82 -13.55 0.80 12.68
N ASN A 83 -14.19 1.90 12.30
CA ASN A 83 -13.94 2.61 11.05
C ASN A 83 -12.53 3.23 10.96
N GLU A 84 -11.84 3.50 12.07
CA GLU A 84 -10.49 4.07 12.05
C GLU A 84 -9.40 2.99 11.86
N TYR A 85 -9.69 1.72 12.14
CA TYR A 85 -8.67 0.67 12.21
C TYR A 85 -7.96 0.43 10.86
N PRO A 86 -8.70 0.35 9.73
CA PRO A 86 -8.06 0.18 8.42
C PRO A 86 -7.05 1.28 8.10
N ALA A 87 -7.42 2.55 8.28
CA ALA A 87 -6.55 3.68 7.98
C ALA A 87 -5.27 3.65 8.84
N ARG A 88 -5.39 3.31 10.12
CA ARG A 88 -4.24 3.19 11.03
C ARG A 88 -3.33 2.02 10.68
N ALA A 89 -3.90 0.87 10.32
CA ALA A 89 -3.12 -0.29 9.91
C ALA A 89 -2.36 -0.02 8.60
N ILE A 90 -3.00 0.63 7.62
CA ILE A 90 -2.36 1.04 6.36
C ILE A 90 -1.22 2.01 6.64
N ALA A 91 -1.47 3.07 7.42
CA ALA A 91 -0.43 4.05 7.77
C ALA A 91 0.77 3.40 8.48
N ASN A 92 0.52 2.49 9.44
CA ASN A 92 1.57 1.73 10.10
C ASN A 92 2.37 0.85 9.13
N CYS A 93 1.69 0.24 8.15
CA CYS A 93 2.34 -0.60 7.14
C CYS A 93 3.24 0.24 6.22
N GLU A 94 2.75 1.37 5.70
CA GLU A 94 3.51 2.24 4.81
C GLU A 94 4.73 2.84 5.51
N ALA A 95 4.59 3.22 6.78
CA ALA A 95 5.70 3.70 7.60
C ALA A 95 6.82 2.65 7.78
N GLN A 96 6.47 1.36 7.80
CA GLN A 96 7.42 0.25 7.99
C GLN A 96 7.96 -0.33 6.67
N ASN A 97 7.35 0.02 5.53
CA ASN A 97 7.68 -0.52 4.21
C ASN A 97 7.89 0.62 3.21
N PRO A 98 8.94 1.43 3.38
CA PRO A 98 9.18 2.60 2.54
C PRO A 98 9.33 2.20 1.06
N GLY A 99 8.64 2.92 0.18
CA GLY A 99 8.63 2.66 -1.26
C GLY A 99 7.56 1.66 -1.72
N TYR A 100 6.76 1.10 -0.81
CA TYR A 100 5.63 0.25 -1.13
C TYR A 100 4.32 0.91 -0.70
N THR A 101 3.29 0.77 -1.54
CA THR A 101 1.91 1.03 -1.12
C THR A 101 1.43 -0.15 -0.28
N CYS A 102 0.63 0.13 0.75
CA CYS A 102 -0.01 -0.93 1.53
C CYS A 102 -1.52 -0.98 1.28
N VAL A 103 -2.08 -2.18 1.34
CA VAL A 103 -3.51 -2.42 1.23
C VAL A 103 -4.07 -3.05 2.49
N LEU A 104 -5.34 -2.78 2.76
CA LEU A 104 -6.07 -3.45 3.83
C LEU A 104 -6.19 -4.94 3.51
N PHE A 105 -5.56 -5.77 4.34
CA PHE A 105 -5.66 -7.22 4.21
C PHE A 105 -6.85 -7.77 4.98
N ALA A 106 -6.99 -7.40 6.25
CA ALA A 106 -8.04 -7.94 7.11
C ALA A 106 -8.55 -6.90 8.11
N VAL A 107 -9.83 -7.01 8.47
CA VAL A 107 -10.42 -6.36 9.65
C VAL A 107 -10.86 -7.45 10.60
N ASN A 108 -10.37 -7.41 11.84
CA ASN A 108 -10.48 -8.51 12.79
C ASN A 108 -9.99 -9.81 12.13
N ARG A 109 -10.85 -10.82 12.02
CA ARG A 109 -10.57 -12.14 11.43
C ARG A 109 -11.09 -12.29 10.00
N VAL A 110 -11.48 -11.20 9.35
CA VAL A 110 -12.13 -11.22 8.03
C VAL A 110 -11.21 -10.62 6.98
N PRO A 111 -10.61 -11.43 6.09
CA PRO A 111 -9.88 -10.94 4.92
C PRO A 111 -10.76 -10.05 4.03
N LYS A 112 -10.15 -9.07 3.40
CA LYS A 112 -10.81 -8.06 2.54
C LYS A 112 -10.33 -8.11 1.08
N ILE A 113 -9.32 -8.93 0.80
CA ILE A 113 -8.76 -9.15 -0.52
C ILE A 113 -8.51 -10.64 -0.71
N GLU A 114 -8.48 -11.07 -1.98
CA GLU A 114 -8.01 -12.40 -2.36
C GLU A 114 -6.50 -12.53 -2.11
N PHE A 115 -6.06 -13.68 -1.63
CA PHE A 115 -4.65 -13.91 -1.30
C PHE A 115 -4.27 -15.39 -1.45
N THR A 116 -2.98 -15.62 -1.65
CA THR A 116 -2.38 -16.95 -1.53
C THR A 116 -1.48 -16.95 -0.28
N PRO A 117 -1.78 -17.76 0.74
CA PRO A 117 -0.88 -17.91 1.89
C PRO A 117 0.43 -18.58 1.46
N PRO A 118 1.50 -18.49 2.28
CA PRO A 118 2.70 -19.26 2.05
C PRO A 118 2.41 -20.77 2.01
N GLN A 119 3.20 -21.50 1.22
CA GLN A 119 3.12 -22.96 1.07
C GLN A 119 3.86 -23.68 2.21
#